data_AF-A0A6G3XKT4-F1
#
_entry.id   AF-A0A6G3XKT4-F1
#
_cell.length_a   1.000
_cell.length_b   1.000
_cell.length_c   1.000
_cell.angle_alpha   90.00
_cell.angle_beta   90.00
_cell.angle_gamma   90.00
#
_symmetry.space_group_name_H-M   'P 1'
#
loop_
_entity.id
_entity.type
_entity.pdbx_description
1 polymer ?
#
loop_
_entity_poly.entity_id
_entity_poly.type
_entity_poly.pdbx_seq_one_letter_code
_entity_poly.pdbx_strand_id
1 'polypeptide(L)' 'TSRHTAIRVDGGLAQSDSIAVDADGNLYQGLHGRAAMAVYDRHGERLATVELPARARGLESATNVAITPGGTKA' A
#
# COMPACT_ATOMS: atom_id res chain seq x y z
N THR A 1 3.38 16.09 25.99
CA THR A 1 3.68 16.11 24.55
C THR A 1 2.76 15.13 23.85
N SER A 2 2.12 15.51 22.75
CA SER A 2 1.28 14.58 21.96
C SER A 2 2.18 13.57 21.25
N ARG A 3 1.81 12.28 21.26
CA ARG A 3 2.43 11.24 20.42
C ARG A 3 1.44 10.85 19.34
N HIS A 4 1.89 10.88 18.10
CA HIS A 4 1.14 10.38 16.95
C HIS A 4 1.84 9.10 16.48
N THR A 5 1.14 7.97 16.53
CA THR A 5 1.66 6.72 16.00
C THR A 5 1.75 6.85 14.47
N ALA A 6 2.96 6.70 13.93
CA ALA A 6 3.16 6.56 12.50
C ALA A 6 2.68 5.17 12.04
N ILE A 7 2.47 4.99 10.73
CA ILE A 7 2.05 3.71 10.17
C ILE A 7 3.19 2.69 10.30
N ARG A 8 2.89 1.53 10.91
CA ARG A 8 3.80 0.38 10.92
C ARG A 8 3.39 -0.58 9.82
N VAL A 9 4.22 -0.66 8.79
CA VAL A 9 4.07 -1.66 7.73
C VAL A 9 4.70 -2.97 8.20
N ASP A 10 3.89 -4.03 8.22
CA ASP A 10 4.40 -5.41 8.29
C ASP A 10 4.39 -6.01 6.88
N GLY A 11 5.57 -6.04 6.26
CA GLY A 11 5.80 -6.62 4.94
C GLY A 11 6.11 -8.12 4.96
N GLY A 12 6.24 -8.75 6.14
CA GLY A 12 6.82 -10.08 6.26
C GLY A 12 8.26 -10.10 5.71
N LEU A 13 8.49 -10.91 4.67
CA LEU A 13 9.77 -10.95 3.94
C LEU A 13 9.90 -9.83 2.89
N ALA A 14 8.80 -9.15 2.56
CA ALA A 14 8.78 -8.06 1.60
C ALA A 14 9.22 -6.75 2.25
N GLN A 15 9.83 -5.87 1.47
CA GLN A 15 10.28 -4.56 1.91
C GLN A 15 9.26 -3.50 1.52
N SER A 16 9.11 -2.46 2.34
CA SER A 16 8.38 -1.26 1.92
C SER A 16 9.08 -0.63 0.72
N ASP A 17 8.29 -0.29 -0.30
CA ASP A 17 8.72 0.45 -1.48
C ASP A 17 7.93 1.77 -1.53
N SER A 18 7.45 2.19 -2.70
CA SER A 18 6.67 3.41 -2.90
C SER A 18 5.35 3.46 -2.13
N ILE A 19 4.85 4.68 -1.89
CA ILE A 19 3.57 4.94 -1.23
C ILE A 19 2.73 5.96 -2.01
N ALA A 20 1.40 5.87 -1.88
CA ALA A 20 0.47 6.92 -2.26
C ALA A 20 -0.65 7.05 -1.22
N VAL A 21 -1.31 8.21 -1.18
CA VAL A 21 -2.42 8.50 -0.25
C VAL A 21 -3.63 8.97 -1.05
N ASP A 22 -4.81 8.44 -0.77
CA ASP A 22 -6.06 8.86 -1.40
C ASP A 22 -6.72 10.06 -0.67
N ALA A 23 -7.85 10.53 -1.18
CA ALA A 23 -8.55 11.69 -0.65
C ALA A 23 -9.14 11.49 0.76
N ASP A 24 -9.38 10.24 1.17
CA ASP A 24 -9.88 9.88 2.50
C ASP A 24 -8.72 9.70 3.51
N GLY A 25 -7.48 9.78 3.03
CA GLY A 25 -6.27 9.61 3.83
C GLY A 25 -5.85 8.15 3.99
N ASN A 26 -6.37 7.22 3.19
CA ASN A 26 -5.87 5.84 3.19
C ASN A 26 -4.50 5.79 2.51
N LEU A 27 -3.58 5.03 3.11
CA LEU A 27 -2.23 4.84 2.60
C LEU A 27 -2.12 3.51 1.84
N TYR A 28 -1.59 3.58 0.62
CA TYR A 28 -1.28 2.44 -0.24
C TYR A 28 0.23 2.26 -0.27
N GLN A 29 0.71 1.18 0.36
CA GLN A 29 2.13 0.83 0.42
C GLN A 29 2.45 -0.25 -0.60
N GLY A 30 3.21 0.08 -1.63
CA GLY A 30 3.85 -0.88 -2.53
C GLY A 30 4.90 -1.71 -1.81
N LEU A 31 5.04 -2.98 -2.20
CA LEU A 31 5.99 -3.91 -1.61
C LEU A 31 7.03 -4.36 -2.64
N HIS A 32 8.30 -4.34 -2.23
CA HIS A 32 9.39 -4.97 -2.97
C HIS A 32 9.57 -6.41 -2.49
N GLY A 33 9.75 -7.35 -3.43
CA GLY A 33 9.77 -8.79 -3.15
C GLY A 33 8.39 -9.44 -2.98
N ARG A 34 7.30 -8.66 -3.12
CA ARG A 34 5.93 -9.15 -3.29
C ARG A 34 5.17 -8.22 -4.23
N ALA A 35 4.61 -8.72 -5.33
CA ALA A 35 3.79 -7.92 -6.24
C ALA A 35 2.39 -7.66 -5.66
N ALA A 36 2.35 -6.86 -4.60
CA ALA A 36 1.15 -6.52 -3.84
C ALA A 36 1.28 -5.14 -3.19
N MET A 37 0.14 -4.58 -2.79
CA MET A 37 0.06 -3.37 -1.98
C MET A 37 -0.71 -3.64 -0.69
N ALA A 38 -0.19 -3.12 0.42
CA ALA A 38 -0.89 -3.08 1.70
C ALA A 38 -1.65 -1.76 1.82
N VAL A 39 -2.93 -1.81 2.18
CA VAL A 39 -3.78 -0.62 2.35
C VAL A 39 -4.06 -0.40 3.83
N TYR A 40 -3.80 0.81 4.31
CA TYR A 40 -4.05 1.23 5.68
C TYR A 40 -5.00 2.43 5.71
N ASP A 41 -5.82 2.54 6.76
CA ASP A 41 -6.61 3.75 6.98
C ASP A 41 -5.76 4.91 7.51
N ARG A 42 -6.38 6.08 7.66
CA ARG A 42 -5.74 7.29 8.21
C ARG A 42 -5.23 7.16 9.65
N HIS A 43 -5.64 6.10 10.36
CA HIS A 43 -5.21 5.80 11.73
C HIS A 43 -4.10 4.73 11.78
N GLY A 44 -3.76 4.14 10.62
CA GLY A 44 -2.74 3.11 10.48
C GLY A 44 -3.27 1.68 10.65
N GLU A 45 -4.58 1.49 10.71
CA GLU A 45 -5.20 0.17 10.74
C GLU A 45 -5.19 -0.46 9.35
N ARG A 46 -4.85 -1.75 9.26
CA ARG A 46 -4.77 -2.47 7.98
C ARG A 46 -6.18 -2.74 7.44
N LEU A 47 -6.49 -2.20 6.26
CA LEU A 47 -7.77 -2.38 5.59
C LEU A 47 -7.77 -3.57 4.64
N ALA A 48 -6.73 -3.70 3.80
CA ALA A 48 -6.73 -4.67 2.72
C ALA A 48 -5.32 -5.03 2.21
N THR A 49 -5.30 -6.00 1.29
CA THR A 49 -4.16 -6.26 0.41
C THR A 49 -4.66 -6.29 -1.03
N VAL A 50 -4.07 -5.48 -1.90
CA VAL A 50 -4.29 -5.54 -3.34
C VAL A 50 -3.20 -6.42 -3.94
N GLU A 51 -3.59 -7.49 -4.61
CA GLU A 51 -2.65 -8.48 -5.16
C GLU A 51 -2.96 -8.77 -6.63
N LEU A 52 -1.94 -9.23 -7.34
CA LEU A 52 -2.13 -9.73 -8.69
C LEU A 52 -2.91 -11.06 -8.68
N PRO A 53 -3.68 -11.35 -9.73
CA PRO A 53 -4.29 -12.66 -9.90
C PRO A 53 -3.23 -13.77 -9.89
N ALA A 54 -3.55 -14.95 -9.33
CA ALA A 54 -2.63 -16.08 -9.18
C ALA A 54 -1.97 -16.57 -10.50
N ARG A 55 -2.56 -16.24 -11.65
CA ARG A 55 -2.01 -16.57 -12.97
C ARG A 55 -0.93 -15.60 -13.48
N ALA A 56 -0.77 -14.45 -12.84
CA ALA A 56 0.26 -13.48 -13.21
C ALA A 56 1.66 -14.07 -12.95
N ARG A 57 2.60 -13.82 -13.86
CA ARG A 57 3.98 -14.35 -13.78
C ARG A 57 4.98 -13.25 -14.08
N GLY A 58 6.19 -13.40 -13.56
CA GLY A 58 7.31 -12.48 -13.83
C GLY A 58 7.21 -11.11 -13.14
N LEU A 59 6.28 -10.97 -12.18
CA LEU A 59 6.12 -9.75 -11.39
C LEU A 59 6.39 -10.09 -9.93
N GLU A 60 7.42 -9.45 -9.38
CA GLU A 60 7.92 -9.75 -8.03
C GLU A 60 7.77 -8.56 -7.09
N SER A 61 7.34 -7.39 -7.57
CA SER A 61 7.28 -6.16 -6.78
C SER A 61 6.23 -5.20 -7.30
N ALA A 62 5.68 -4.38 -6.40
CA ALA A 62 4.92 -3.19 -6.72
C ALA A 62 5.79 -1.96 -6.37
N THR A 63 6.63 -1.54 -7.32
CA THR A 63 7.68 -0.53 -7.09
C THR A 63 7.18 0.91 -7.20
N ASN A 64 6.02 1.15 -7.81
CA ASN A 64 5.43 2.47 -7.90
C ASN A 64 3.92 2.41 -7.69
N VAL A 65 3.39 3.37 -6.94
CA VAL A 65 1.97 3.52 -6.65
C VAL A 65 1.59 4.96 -6.91
N ALA A 66 0.51 5.18 -7.65
CA ALA A 66 -0.01 6.51 -7.94
C ALA A 66 -1.53 6.52 -7.86
N ILE A 67 -2.09 7.61 -7.36
CA ILE A 67 -3.52 7.88 -7.35
C ILE A 67 -3.82 8.91 -8.44
N THR A 68 -4.81 8.63 -9.28
CA THR A 68 -5.29 9.61 -10.27
C THR A 68 -6.00 10.75 -9.54
N PRO A 69 -5.51 12.01 -9.64
CA PRO A 69 -6.15 13.13 -8.96
C PRO A 69 -7.59 13.35 -9.41
N GLY A 70 -8.51 13.54 -8.46
CA GLY A 70 -9.94 13.72 -8.75
C GLY A 70 -10.65 12.45 -9.25
N GLY A 71 -9.98 11.30 -9.27
CA GLY A 71 -10.60 10.02 -9.54
C GLY A 71 -11.58 9.64 -8.44
N THR A 72 -12.76 9.14 -8.83
CA THR A 72 -13.81 8.69 -7.90
C THR A 72 -14.02 7.18 -7.94
N LYS A 73 -13.19 6.47 -8.71
CA LYS A 73 -13.21 5.02 -8.85
C LYS A 73 -11.96 4.46 -8.20
N ALA A 74 -12.16 3.41 -7.40
CA ALA A 74 -11.10 2.53 -6.95
C ALA A 74 -10.62 1.64 -8.11
#